data_AF-A0A960XU90-F1
#
_entry.id   AF-A0A960XU90-F1
#
_cell.length_a   1.000
_cell.length_b   1.000
_cell.length_c   1.000
_cell.angle_alpha   90.00
_cell.angle_beta   90.00
_cell.angle_gamma   90.00
#
_symmetry.space_group_name_H-M   'P 1'
#
loop_
_entity.id
_entity.type
_entity.pdbx_description
1 polymer ?
#
loop_
_entity_poly.entity_id
_entity_poly.type
_entity_poly.pdbx_seq_one_letter_code
_entity_poly.pdbx_strand_id
1 'polypeptide(L)'
;RFAEAFFDYGPLVAHRGELPQDGGFSGFRLHTPLNQPDVYDELVVFQGASYWRALGKGQKYGISARGIAVDTGVDGAAEEFPAFREFWLRKPEKGDTHARIYALLDGPSYAGAYAFRVHPGDDTQMEVRAVLFCRKEVKRFGVAPMSSMFWFGENSRRRFDDYRPEVHDSDGLAIRMGSGERIWRPLSNDSGSLGFSVFPMEKCDGFGLLQRDRRFAAYEDGEADYHLRPSLWIEPTSDWGAGHVLLMEIPTGNELSDNIVAMWEPGKSPKPGERVEFSYRQHWTEEADASDAGGIVTATRTGVHDWQPEMRTMIVEFSKIAPAKEGEPALAAEVRAVGESAERVKIENVTVQPL
;
A
#
# COMPACT_ATOMS: atom_id res chain seq x y z
N ARG A 1 -27.76 -14.58 8.05
CA ARG A 1 -28.83 -13.58 7.83
C ARG A 1 -28.55 -12.40 8.75
N PHE A 2 -28.74 -11.18 8.27
CA PHE A 2 -28.65 -9.99 9.11
C PHE A 2 -29.69 -10.08 10.24
N ALA A 3 -29.31 -9.62 11.44
CA ALA A 3 -30.21 -9.52 12.57
C ALA A 3 -29.85 -8.26 13.37
N GLU A 4 -30.85 -7.43 13.67
CA GLU A 4 -30.66 -6.21 14.49
C GLU A 4 -30.05 -6.52 15.86
N ALA A 5 -30.30 -7.72 16.40
CA ALA A 5 -29.77 -8.18 17.68
C ALA A 5 -28.23 -8.24 17.76
N PHE A 6 -27.52 -8.12 16.63
CA PHE A 6 -26.05 -8.03 16.63
C PHE A 6 -25.51 -6.62 16.90
N PHE A 7 -26.38 -5.61 17.00
CA PHE A 7 -25.97 -4.21 17.10
C PHE A 7 -26.67 -3.51 18.27
N ASP A 8 -25.95 -2.59 18.90
CA ASP A 8 -26.54 -1.58 19.76
C ASP A 8 -26.70 -0.27 18.98
N TYR A 9 -27.94 0.14 18.75
CA TYR A 9 -28.29 1.33 17.97
C TYR A 9 -28.31 2.60 18.82
N GLY A 10 -28.18 2.49 20.15
CA GLY A 10 -28.24 3.62 21.05
C GLY A 10 -29.56 4.40 21.02
N PRO A 11 -29.60 5.57 21.68
CA PRO A 11 -30.81 6.38 21.81
C PRO A 11 -31.08 7.32 20.63
N LEU A 12 -30.10 7.56 19.76
CA LEU A 12 -30.22 8.49 18.62
C LEU A 12 -30.98 7.87 17.43
N VAL A 13 -31.12 6.55 17.38
CA VAL A 13 -31.90 5.84 16.36
C VAL A 13 -33.36 5.79 16.81
N ALA A 14 -34.16 6.73 16.31
CA ALA A 14 -35.55 6.93 16.69
C ALA A 14 -36.52 5.84 16.21
N HIS A 15 -36.20 5.17 15.09
CA HIS A 15 -37.03 4.14 14.47
C HIS A 15 -36.22 2.86 14.24
N ARG A 16 -36.57 1.78 14.95
CA ARG A 16 -35.99 0.44 14.82
C ARG A 16 -36.96 -0.45 14.02
N GLY A 17 -36.46 -1.41 13.24
CA GLY A 17 -37.32 -2.28 12.43
C GLY A 17 -37.71 -1.75 11.04
N GLU A 18 -37.21 -0.57 10.63
CA GLU A 18 -37.38 -0.03 9.26
C GLU A 18 -36.19 -0.35 8.35
N LEU A 19 -35.39 -1.36 8.69
CA LEU A 19 -34.32 -1.79 7.79
C LEU A 19 -34.94 -2.29 6.48
N PRO A 20 -34.37 -1.91 5.32
CA PRO A 20 -34.83 -2.41 4.03
C PRO A 20 -34.89 -3.93 4.04
N GLN A 21 -35.86 -4.53 3.34
CA GLN A 21 -35.97 -6.00 3.23
C GLN A 21 -34.72 -6.64 2.60
N ASP A 22 -33.97 -5.87 1.80
CA ASP A 22 -32.68 -6.19 1.19
C ASP A 22 -31.48 -5.66 2.00
N GLY A 23 -31.72 -5.14 3.21
CA GLY A 23 -30.67 -4.72 4.14
C GLY A 23 -29.79 -5.89 4.56
N GLY A 24 -28.48 -5.66 4.60
CA GLY A 24 -27.47 -6.66 4.89
C GLY A 24 -26.30 -6.10 5.71
N PHE A 25 -25.32 -6.96 5.98
CA PHE A 25 -24.06 -6.51 6.55
C PHE A 25 -23.29 -5.68 5.52
N SER A 26 -22.70 -4.56 5.93
CA SER A 26 -21.82 -3.73 5.08
C SER A 26 -20.45 -4.36 4.84
N GLY A 27 -20.10 -5.39 5.61
CA GLY A 27 -18.80 -6.03 5.65
C GLY A 27 -18.69 -6.96 6.85
N PHE A 28 -17.48 -7.42 7.16
CA PHE A 28 -17.18 -8.16 8.38
C PHE A 28 -15.73 -7.98 8.81
N ARG A 29 -15.46 -8.30 10.08
CA ARG A 29 -14.12 -8.37 10.66
C ARG A 29 -13.89 -9.76 11.25
N LEU A 30 -12.66 -10.25 11.15
CA LEU A 30 -12.20 -11.42 11.89
C LEU A 30 -11.39 -10.95 13.09
N HIS A 31 -11.59 -11.62 14.21
CA HIS A 31 -10.84 -11.37 15.42
C HIS A 31 -10.05 -12.60 15.83
N THR A 32 -8.91 -12.39 16.45
CA THR A 32 -8.05 -13.46 17.00
C THR A 32 -7.32 -12.95 18.25
N PRO A 33 -6.84 -13.83 19.14
CA PRO A 33 -5.89 -13.48 20.18
C PRO A 33 -4.54 -13.04 19.60
N LEU A 34 -4.48 -11.83 19.04
CA LEU A 34 -3.33 -11.32 18.28
C LEU A 34 -2.29 -10.73 19.23
N ASN A 35 -2.75 -9.88 20.15
CA ASN A 35 -1.88 -9.17 21.10
C ASN A 35 -1.77 -9.90 22.43
N GLN A 36 -2.89 -10.47 22.91
CA GLN A 36 -2.97 -11.14 24.21
C GLN A 36 -3.86 -12.42 24.12
N PRO A 37 -3.56 -13.50 24.87
CA PRO A 37 -4.27 -14.78 24.75
C PRO A 37 -5.78 -14.73 25.00
N ASP A 38 -6.24 -13.81 25.86
CA ASP A 38 -7.64 -13.74 26.31
C ASP A 38 -8.43 -12.58 25.67
N VAL A 39 -7.82 -11.86 24.72
CA VAL A 39 -8.42 -10.70 24.04
C VAL A 39 -8.54 -11.00 22.55
N TYR A 40 -9.76 -10.95 22.01
CA TYR A 40 -9.99 -11.10 20.57
C TYR A 40 -9.84 -9.74 19.87
N ASP A 41 -8.60 -9.40 19.54
CA ASP A 41 -8.24 -8.23 18.75
C ASP A 41 -8.72 -8.37 17.29
N GLU A 42 -8.94 -7.26 16.60
CA GLU A 42 -9.20 -7.29 15.16
C GLU A 42 -7.96 -7.75 14.39
N LEU A 43 -8.15 -8.67 13.44
CA LEU A 43 -7.11 -9.20 12.56
C LEU A 43 -7.23 -8.65 11.14
N VAL A 44 -8.44 -8.68 10.59
CA VAL A 44 -8.72 -8.26 9.21
C VAL A 44 -10.16 -7.78 9.12
N VAL A 45 -10.37 -6.71 8.35
CA VAL A 45 -11.68 -6.15 8.03
C VAL A 45 -11.88 -6.11 6.51
N PHE A 46 -13.01 -6.62 6.04
CA PHE A 46 -13.47 -6.51 4.65
C PHE A 46 -14.70 -5.61 4.63
N GLN A 47 -14.59 -4.42 4.04
CA GLN A 47 -15.69 -3.46 3.99
C GLN A 47 -15.45 -2.40 2.89
N GLY A 48 -16.52 -2.06 2.16
CA GLY A 48 -16.50 -1.03 1.12
C GLY A 48 -15.90 -1.53 -0.19
N ALA A 49 -16.69 -1.48 -1.27
CA ALA A 49 -16.31 -2.03 -2.57
C ALA A 49 -15.58 -3.39 -2.44
N SER A 50 -14.33 -3.50 -2.89
CA SER A 50 -13.49 -4.70 -2.76
C SER A 50 -12.29 -4.48 -1.83
N TYR A 51 -12.42 -3.61 -0.82
CA TYR A 51 -11.33 -3.25 0.08
C TYR A 51 -11.22 -4.19 1.29
N TRP A 52 -9.99 -4.32 1.78
CA TRP A 52 -9.71 -4.87 3.10
C TRP A 52 -8.48 -4.22 3.74
N ARG A 53 -8.41 -4.32 5.07
CA ARG A 53 -7.23 -3.96 5.87
C ARG A 53 -6.92 -5.12 6.82
N ALA A 54 -5.65 -5.39 7.08
CA ALA A 54 -5.25 -6.39 8.07
C ALA A 54 -4.15 -5.86 9.00
N LEU A 55 -4.00 -6.54 10.14
CA LEU A 55 -3.08 -6.16 11.21
C LEU A 55 -2.24 -7.37 11.62
N GLY A 56 -0.94 -7.17 11.71
CA GLY A 56 -0.03 -7.94 12.55
C GLY A 56 -0.11 -7.49 14.02
N LYS A 57 0.67 -8.13 14.87
CA LYS A 57 0.67 -7.88 16.31
C LYS A 57 1.12 -6.45 16.63
N GLY A 58 0.40 -5.78 17.52
CA GLY A 58 0.70 -4.43 18.00
C GLY A 58 0.32 -3.30 17.02
N GLN A 59 -0.12 -3.64 15.81
CA GLN A 59 -0.36 -2.66 14.76
C GLN A 59 -1.71 -1.95 14.89
N LYS A 60 -1.83 -0.82 14.19
CA LYS A 60 -3.06 -0.03 14.02
C LYS A 60 -3.43 0.06 12.55
N TYR A 61 -4.70 0.27 12.21
CA TYR A 61 -5.10 0.37 10.80
C TYR A 61 -4.52 1.63 10.15
N GLY A 62 -4.02 1.45 8.93
CA GLY A 62 -3.62 2.53 8.02
C GLY A 62 -3.97 2.14 6.58
N ILE A 63 -2.95 1.72 5.83
CA ILE A 63 -3.04 1.25 4.45
C ILE A 63 -4.14 0.20 4.21
N SER A 64 -4.73 0.22 3.01
CA SER A 64 -5.73 -0.72 2.54
C SER A 64 -5.26 -1.46 1.29
N ALA A 65 -5.76 -2.68 1.11
CA ALA A 65 -5.68 -3.41 -0.15
C ALA A 65 -7.05 -3.38 -0.85
N ARG A 66 -7.08 -3.61 -2.17
CA ARG A 66 -8.32 -3.83 -2.93
C ARG A 66 -8.22 -5.07 -3.82
N GLY A 67 -9.36 -5.60 -4.23
CA GLY A 67 -9.42 -6.78 -5.09
C GLY A 67 -8.82 -6.50 -6.47
N ILE A 68 -9.21 -5.36 -7.04
CA ILE A 68 -8.87 -4.92 -8.40
C ILE A 68 -8.98 -3.39 -8.45
N ALA A 69 -8.18 -2.76 -9.30
CA ALA A 69 -8.32 -1.35 -9.68
C ALA A 69 -8.66 -1.27 -11.17
N VAL A 70 -9.66 -0.47 -11.53
CA VAL A 70 -10.20 -0.39 -12.90
C VAL A 70 -10.33 1.06 -13.30
N ASP A 71 -9.60 1.47 -14.35
CA ASP A 71 -9.57 2.86 -14.85
C ASP A 71 -9.19 3.92 -13.79
N THR A 72 -8.57 3.50 -12.69
CA THR A 72 -8.07 4.37 -11.61
C THR A 72 -7.11 5.42 -12.15
N GLY A 73 -7.44 6.70 -11.99
CA GLY A 73 -6.59 7.82 -12.44
C GLY A 73 -6.43 7.94 -13.95
N VAL A 74 -7.31 7.35 -14.76
CA VAL A 74 -7.24 7.47 -16.22
C VAL A 74 -7.98 8.71 -16.70
N ASP A 75 -7.32 9.54 -17.50
CA ASP A 75 -7.96 10.72 -18.08
C ASP A 75 -9.10 10.34 -19.04
N GLY A 76 -10.21 11.07 -18.92
CA GLY A 76 -11.44 10.82 -19.68
C GLY A 76 -12.05 9.43 -19.45
N ALA A 77 -11.80 8.79 -18.31
CA ALA A 77 -12.53 7.60 -17.86
C ALA A 77 -12.87 7.74 -16.37
N ALA A 78 -14.04 7.24 -15.97
CA ALA A 78 -14.41 7.18 -14.56
C ALA A 78 -13.80 5.92 -13.95
N GLU A 79 -13.18 6.04 -12.77
CA GLU A 79 -12.75 4.87 -12.01
C GLU A 79 -13.97 3.99 -11.67
N GLU A 80 -13.86 2.69 -11.97
CA GLU A 80 -14.85 1.72 -11.52
C GLU A 80 -14.40 1.10 -10.20
N PHE A 81 -15.35 0.93 -9.27
CA PHE A 81 -15.12 0.30 -7.97
C PHE A 81 -15.89 -1.02 -7.87
N PRO A 82 -15.38 -2.14 -8.43
CA PRO A 82 -15.97 -3.45 -8.22
C PRO A 82 -16.04 -3.83 -6.73
N ALA A 83 -17.12 -4.52 -6.35
CA ALA A 83 -17.42 -4.84 -4.97
C ALA A 83 -17.37 -6.35 -4.68
N PHE A 84 -16.93 -6.71 -3.48
CA PHE A 84 -17.20 -8.06 -2.95
C PHE A 84 -18.63 -8.12 -2.44
N ARG A 85 -19.48 -8.86 -3.14
CA ARG A 85 -20.92 -8.95 -2.81
C ARG A 85 -21.30 -10.18 -2.00
N GLU A 86 -20.49 -11.22 -2.05
CA GLU A 86 -20.71 -12.46 -1.29
C GLU A 86 -19.38 -12.95 -0.73
N PHE A 87 -19.44 -13.50 0.48
CA PHE A 87 -18.32 -14.11 1.16
C PHE A 87 -18.70 -15.49 1.69
N TRP A 88 -17.77 -16.45 1.57
CA TRP A 88 -17.87 -17.76 2.21
C TRP A 88 -16.71 -17.91 3.18
N LEU A 89 -17.03 -17.87 4.47
CA LEU A 89 -16.08 -18.05 5.55
C LEU A 89 -16.08 -19.53 5.92
N ARG A 90 -14.95 -20.22 5.72
CA ARG A 90 -14.83 -21.61 6.17
C ARG A 90 -14.63 -21.61 7.68
N LYS A 91 -15.52 -22.29 8.41
CA LYS A 91 -15.35 -22.51 9.85
C LYS A 91 -14.00 -23.22 10.10
N PRO A 92 -13.11 -22.64 10.92
CA PRO A 92 -11.86 -23.30 11.29
C PRO A 92 -12.09 -24.61 12.04
N GLU A 93 -11.21 -25.58 11.81
CA GLU A 93 -11.15 -26.83 12.56
C GLU A 93 -10.24 -26.68 13.78
N LYS A 94 -10.35 -27.59 14.75
CA LYS A 94 -9.49 -27.55 15.95
C LYS A 94 -8.02 -27.70 15.52
N GLY A 95 -7.19 -26.71 15.85
CA GLY A 95 -5.76 -26.68 15.52
C GLY A 95 -5.43 -25.96 14.21
N ASP A 96 -6.42 -25.46 13.47
CA ASP A 96 -6.15 -24.54 12.35
C ASP A 96 -5.46 -23.27 12.85
N THR A 97 -4.42 -22.86 12.15
CA THR A 97 -3.63 -21.64 12.44
C THR A 97 -3.89 -20.53 11.42
N HIS A 98 -4.89 -20.68 10.55
CA HIS A 98 -5.26 -19.70 9.54
C HIS A 98 -6.76 -19.69 9.30
N ALA A 99 -7.30 -18.54 8.88
CA ALA A 99 -8.66 -18.44 8.36
C ALA A 99 -8.68 -18.69 6.84
N ARG A 100 -9.76 -19.27 6.31
CA ARG A 100 -10.01 -19.39 4.87
C ARG A 100 -11.29 -18.66 4.50
N ILE A 101 -11.18 -17.74 3.55
CA ILE A 101 -12.28 -16.88 3.11
C ILE A 101 -12.33 -16.96 1.59
N TYR A 102 -13.53 -17.08 1.03
CA TYR A 102 -13.75 -16.90 -0.40
C TYR A 102 -14.64 -15.68 -0.62
N ALA A 103 -14.43 -14.95 -1.71
CA ALA A 103 -15.24 -13.79 -2.05
C ALA A 103 -15.61 -13.76 -3.54
N LEU A 104 -16.84 -13.35 -3.82
CA LEU A 104 -17.31 -13.07 -5.18
C LEU A 104 -17.21 -11.56 -5.42
N LEU A 105 -16.33 -11.20 -6.35
CA LEU A 105 -16.19 -9.84 -6.84
C LEU A 105 -17.12 -9.61 -8.04
N ASP A 106 -17.77 -8.45 -8.07
CA ASP A 106 -18.56 -8.02 -9.20
C ASP A 106 -18.46 -6.52 -9.45
N GLY A 107 -18.32 -6.17 -10.72
CA GLY A 107 -18.40 -4.80 -11.20
C GLY A 107 -18.82 -4.76 -12.67
N PRO A 108 -18.92 -3.55 -13.24
CA PRO A 108 -19.34 -3.36 -14.63
C PRO A 108 -18.40 -4.05 -15.63
N SER A 109 -17.09 -3.86 -15.47
CA SER A 109 -16.09 -4.37 -16.42
C SER A 109 -15.44 -5.69 -16.00
N TYR A 110 -15.53 -6.10 -14.74
CA TYR A 110 -14.95 -7.37 -14.26
C TYR A 110 -15.87 -8.13 -13.30
N ALA A 111 -15.80 -9.46 -13.37
CA ALA A 111 -16.22 -10.37 -12.31
C ALA A 111 -15.00 -11.10 -11.75
N GLY A 112 -15.06 -11.57 -10.51
CA GLY A 112 -13.95 -12.33 -9.95
C GLY A 112 -14.32 -13.29 -8.83
N ALA A 113 -13.49 -14.29 -8.64
CA ALA A 113 -13.51 -15.19 -7.48
C ALA A 113 -12.17 -15.09 -6.76
N TYR A 114 -12.22 -14.82 -5.46
CA TYR A 114 -11.06 -14.68 -4.61
C TYR A 114 -11.04 -15.78 -3.57
N ALA A 115 -9.86 -16.31 -3.30
CA ALA A 115 -9.59 -17.14 -2.13
C ALA A 115 -8.49 -16.48 -1.30
N PHE A 116 -8.76 -16.32 -0.02
CA PHE A 116 -7.84 -15.76 0.97
C PHE A 116 -7.50 -16.84 1.99
N ARG A 117 -6.21 -16.92 2.35
CA ARG A 117 -5.76 -17.63 3.54
C ARG A 117 -5.01 -16.65 4.45
N VAL A 118 -5.56 -16.38 5.63
CA VAL A 118 -5.04 -15.36 6.55
C VAL A 118 -4.34 -16.03 7.72
N HIS A 119 -3.04 -15.77 7.86
CA HIS A 119 -2.17 -16.29 8.90
C HIS A 119 -1.85 -15.16 9.88
N PRO A 120 -2.49 -15.11 11.07
CA PRO A 120 -2.15 -14.13 12.09
C PRO A 120 -0.76 -14.40 12.67
N GLY A 121 -0.03 -13.35 13.03
CA GLY A 121 1.30 -13.43 13.62
C GLY A 121 1.83 -12.05 14.02
N ASP A 122 3.13 -11.99 14.33
CA ASP A 122 3.82 -10.69 14.45
C ASP A 122 3.62 -9.89 13.16
N ASP A 123 3.86 -10.56 12.03
CA ASP A 123 3.34 -10.15 10.73
C ASP A 123 2.13 -11.01 10.35
N THR A 124 1.08 -10.35 9.87
CA THR A 124 -0.04 -11.08 9.27
C THR A 124 0.27 -11.36 7.80
N GLN A 125 0.36 -12.63 7.45
CA GLN A 125 0.52 -13.06 6.06
C GLN A 125 -0.83 -13.45 5.47
N MET A 126 -1.12 -12.95 4.26
CA MET A 126 -2.35 -13.29 3.55
C MET A 126 -2.03 -13.83 2.16
N GLU A 127 -2.33 -15.10 1.92
CA GLU A 127 -2.28 -15.68 0.56
C GLU A 127 -3.55 -15.29 -0.17
N VAL A 128 -3.42 -14.72 -1.36
CA VAL A 128 -4.52 -14.30 -2.22
C VAL A 128 -4.40 -15.01 -3.56
N ARG A 129 -5.49 -15.67 -3.95
CA ARG A 129 -5.70 -16.17 -5.31
C ARG A 129 -6.89 -15.48 -5.91
N ALA A 130 -6.67 -14.70 -6.97
CA ALA A 130 -7.70 -13.98 -7.70
C ALA A 130 -7.87 -14.59 -9.09
N VAL A 131 -9.09 -15.02 -9.42
CA VAL A 131 -9.49 -15.43 -10.77
C VAL A 131 -10.48 -14.39 -11.29
N LEU A 132 -10.10 -13.68 -12.35
CA LEU A 132 -10.84 -12.54 -12.89
C LEU A 132 -11.32 -12.83 -14.30
N PHE A 133 -12.52 -12.33 -14.61
CA PHE A 133 -13.18 -12.47 -15.90
C PHE A 133 -13.53 -11.08 -16.43
N CYS A 134 -12.95 -10.72 -17.57
CA CYS A 134 -13.18 -9.44 -18.22
C CYS A 134 -14.54 -9.46 -18.93
N ARG A 135 -15.38 -8.46 -18.65
CA ARG A 135 -16.70 -8.25 -19.27
C ARG A 135 -16.67 -7.18 -20.34
N LYS A 136 -15.85 -6.14 -20.13
CA LYS A 136 -15.70 -4.99 -21.01
C LYS A 136 -14.25 -4.57 -21.07
N GLU A 137 -13.86 -4.02 -22.21
CA GLU A 137 -12.55 -3.44 -22.38
C GLU A 137 -12.43 -2.19 -21.48
N VAL A 138 -11.27 -2.05 -20.84
CA VAL A 138 -10.93 -0.95 -19.94
C VAL A 138 -9.60 -0.36 -20.37
N LYS A 139 -9.34 0.89 -20.02
CA LYS A 139 -8.07 1.56 -20.33
C LYS A 139 -6.96 1.11 -19.39
N ARG A 140 -7.29 0.77 -18.14
CA ARG A 140 -6.34 0.36 -17.10
C ARG A 140 -6.87 -0.78 -16.24
N PHE A 141 -6.03 -1.79 -16.05
CA PHE A 141 -6.31 -2.98 -15.25
C PHE A 141 -5.22 -3.18 -14.19
N GLY A 142 -5.55 -2.87 -12.94
CA GLY A 142 -4.64 -2.94 -11.79
C GLY A 142 -4.85 -4.19 -10.93
N VAL A 143 -3.75 -4.89 -10.66
CA VAL A 143 -3.66 -6.12 -9.85
C VAL A 143 -2.95 -5.83 -8.54
N ALA A 144 -3.43 -6.47 -7.47
CA ALA A 144 -2.97 -6.28 -6.09
C ALA A 144 -2.83 -4.80 -5.69
N PRO A 145 -3.87 -3.96 -5.95
CA PRO A 145 -3.80 -2.54 -5.64
C PRO A 145 -3.76 -2.30 -4.12
N MET A 146 -3.01 -1.26 -3.77
CA MET A 146 -2.88 -0.72 -2.42
C MET A 146 -3.36 0.73 -2.41
N SER A 147 -3.93 1.17 -1.30
CA SER A 147 -4.32 2.56 -1.07
C SER A 147 -3.85 3.01 0.28
N SER A 148 -3.09 4.09 0.30
CA SER A 148 -2.47 4.67 1.49
C SER A 148 -2.65 6.18 1.47
N MET A 149 -2.12 6.83 2.51
CA MET A 149 -2.16 8.27 2.68
C MET A 149 -0.76 8.80 2.97
N PHE A 150 -0.38 9.87 2.28
CA PHE A 150 0.81 10.68 2.58
C PHE A 150 0.43 12.15 2.47
N TRP A 151 0.36 12.84 3.62
CA TRP A 151 0.07 14.27 3.65
C TRP A 151 1.36 15.09 3.60
N PHE A 152 2.28 14.84 4.55
CA PHE A 152 3.62 15.42 4.56
C PHE A 152 4.61 14.59 5.40
N GLY A 153 5.89 14.79 5.14
CA GLY A 153 7.00 14.16 5.83
C GLY A 153 8.31 14.91 5.61
N GLU A 154 9.44 14.33 5.99
CA GLU A 154 10.76 14.97 5.95
C GLU A 154 11.21 15.46 4.55
N ASN A 155 10.65 14.84 3.50
CA ASN A 155 10.91 15.17 2.10
C ASN A 155 9.92 16.20 1.52
N SER A 156 8.96 16.68 2.30
CA SER A 156 7.94 17.63 1.85
C SER A 156 8.48 19.04 1.71
N ARG A 157 8.11 19.71 0.62
CA ARG A 157 8.50 21.10 0.36
C ARG A 157 7.61 22.08 1.12
N ARG A 158 6.35 21.72 1.30
CA ARG A 158 5.37 22.52 2.04
C ARG A 158 5.58 22.33 3.54
N ARG A 159 5.52 23.43 4.28
CA ARG A 159 5.40 23.40 5.74
C ARG A 159 3.95 23.70 6.12
N PHE A 160 3.43 22.90 7.03
CA PHE A 160 2.08 23.05 7.57
C PHE A 160 2.17 23.69 8.95
N ASP A 161 1.14 24.44 9.33
CA ASP A 161 0.94 24.87 10.72
C ASP A 161 0.32 23.69 11.50
N ASP A 162 1.13 22.66 11.68
CA ASP A 162 0.80 21.41 12.36
C ASP A 162 1.92 21.12 13.37
N TYR A 163 1.57 20.60 14.54
CA TYR A 163 2.54 20.29 15.59
C TYR A 163 3.33 19.02 15.29
N ARG A 164 2.82 18.17 14.40
CA ARG A 164 3.38 16.87 14.04
C ARG A 164 4.50 17.07 13.02
N PRO A 165 5.66 16.38 13.16
CA PRO A 165 6.72 16.46 12.17
C PRO A 165 6.34 15.80 10.84
N GLU A 166 5.56 14.72 10.89
CA GLU A 166 5.13 13.93 9.74
C GLU A 166 3.71 13.38 9.91
N VAL A 167 2.99 13.20 8.80
CA VAL A 167 1.63 12.64 8.77
C VAL A 167 1.44 11.78 7.52
N HIS A 168 1.51 10.46 7.71
CA HIS A 168 1.36 9.46 6.64
C HIS A 168 1.16 8.04 7.18
N ASP A 169 0.57 7.17 6.33
CA ASP A 169 0.39 5.74 6.55
C ASP A 169 1.48 4.90 5.83
N SER A 170 2.28 5.57 5.00
CA SER A 170 3.40 5.01 4.22
C SER A 170 4.31 6.16 3.81
N ASP A 171 5.62 5.94 3.75
CA ASP A 171 6.61 6.96 3.35
C ASP A 171 7.29 6.65 2.01
N GLY A 172 7.12 5.45 1.47
CA GLY A 172 7.69 5.11 0.16
C GLY A 172 7.13 3.85 -0.49
N LEU A 173 7.30 3.79 -1.80
CA LEU A 173 7.13 2.58 -2.59
C LEU A 173 8.47 1.84 -2.68
N ALA A 174 8.50 0.60 -2.19
CA ALA A 174 9.59 -0.33 -2.41
C ALA A 174 9.26 -1.28 -3.58
N ILE A 175 10.25 -1.60 -4.40
CA ILE A 175 10.10 -2.56 -5.52
C ILE A 175 11.31 -3.49 -5.56
N ARG A 176 11.02 -4.77 -5.75
CA ARG A 176 12.00 -5.80 -6.07
C ARG A 176 11.76 -6.29 -7.51
N MET A 177 12.65 -5.89 -8.41
CA MET A 177 12.60 -6.31 -9.81
C MET A 177 13.21 -7.72 -9.97
N GLY A 178 12.74 -8.47 -10.98
CA GLY A 178 13.32 -9.76 -11.34
C GLY A 178 14.75 -9.70 -11.88
N SER A 179 15.24 -8.49 -12.21
CA SER A 179 16.66 -8.23 -12.51
C SER A 179 17.56 -8.29 -11.27
N GLY A 180 16.98 -8.28 -10.07
CA GLY A 180 17.68 -8.12 -8.80
C GLY A 180 17.74 -6.68 -8.29
N GLU A 181 17.35 -5.69 -9.11
CA GLU A 181 17.32 -4.28 -8.67
C GLU A 181 16.32 -4.05 -7.54
N ARG A 182 16.70 -3.20 -6.58
CA ARG A 182 15.86 -2.76 -5.45
C ARG A 182 15.65 -1.26 -5.57
N ILE A 183 14.39 -0.84 -5.66
CA ILE A 183 14.03 0.57 -5.83
C ILE A 183 13.29 1.03 -4.59
N TRP A 184 13.69 2.20 -4.09
CA TRP A 184 12.94 2.97 -3.10
C TRP A 184 12.51 4.29 -3.72
N ARG A 185 11.20 4.54 -3.78
CA ARG A 185 10.60 5.79 -4.24
C ARG A 185 9.86 6.44 -3.06
N PRO A 186 10.48 7.40 -2.34
CA PRO A 186 9.80 8.15 -1.28
C PRO A 186 8.52 8.79 -1.81
N LEU A 187 7.41 8.77 -1.09
CA LEU A 187 6.14 9.36 -1.53
C LEU A 187 6.16 10.89 -1.44
N SER A 188 5.33 11.57 -2.22
CA SER A 188 5.23 13.03 -2.21
C SER A 188 3.80 13.52 -2.44
N ASN A 189 3.50 14.67 -1.84
CA ASN A 189 2.25 15.41 -2.04
C ASN A 189 2.51 16.87 -2.50
N ASP A 190 3.66 17.12 -3.12
CA ASP A 190 4.11 18.49 -3.46
C ASP A 190 3.73 18.94 -4.89
N SER A 191 3.35 18.03 -5.78
CA SER A 191 3.14 18.31 -7.21
C SER A 191 2.00 19.30 -7.47
N GLY A 192 0.96 19.29 -6.63
CA GLY A 192 -0.28 20.04 -6.86
C GLY A 192 -1.12 19.53 -8.05
N SER A 193 -0.68 18.47 -8.71
CA SER A 193 -1.38 17.79 -9.80
C SER A 193 -1.28 16.28 -9.63
N LEU A 194 -2.19 15.54 -10.26
CA LEU A 194 -2.12 14.07 -10.30
C LEU A 194 -0.77 13.62 -10.88
N GLY A 195 -0.02 12.83 -10.11
CA GLY A 195 1.30 12.33 -10.47
C GLY A 195 1.30 10.83 -10.73
N PHE A 196 2.12 10.38 -11.67
CA PHE A 196 2.35 8.96 -11.97
C PHE A 196 3.84 8.65 -11.99
N SER A 197 4.25 7.58 -11.33
CA SER A 197 5.57 6.96 -11.52
C SER A 197 5.38 5.54 -12.03
N VAL A 198 6.02 5.21 -13.15
CA VAL A 198 5.87 3.93 -13.85
C VAL A 198 7.20 3.19 -13.82
N PHE A 199 7.19 1.94 -13.38
CA PHE A 199 8.38 1.10 -13.29
C PHE A 199 8.20 -0.17 -14.13
N PRO A 200 8.55 -0.15 -15.42
CA PRO A 200 8.45 -1.30 -16.30
C PRO A 200 9.43 -2.40 -15.91
N MET A 201 8.99 -3.66 -15.99
CA MET A 201 9.83 -4.82 -15.76
C MET A 201 9.27 -6.07 -16.45
N GLU A 202 10.17 -6.97 -16.85
CA GLU A 202 9.80 -8.27 -17.41
C GLU A 202 9.25 -9.24 -16.36
N LYS A 203 9.69 -9.10 -15.11
CA LYS A 203 9.27 -9.93 -13.98
C LYS A 203 9.26 -9.10 -12.69
N CYS A 204 8.15 -9.15 -11.97
CA CYS A 204 8.00 -8.56 -10.64
C CYS A 204 8.26 -9.61 -9.56
N ASP A 205 9.25 -9.39 -8.71
CA ASP A 205 9.58 -10.26 -7.57
C ASP A 205 9.02 -9.70 -6.24
N GLY A 206 8.44 -8.51 -6.28
CA GLY A 206 7.63 -7.92 -5.21
C GLY A 206 7.59 -6.39 -5.27
N PHE A 207 6.57 -5.81 -4.65
CA PHE A 207 6.43 -4.36 -4.49
C PHE A 207 5.51 -4.06 -3.31
N GLY A 208 5.65 -2.89 -2.69
CA GLY A 208 4.87 -2.55 -1.51
C GLY A 208 4.97 -1.10 -1.12
N LEU A 209 3.90 -0.58 -0.55
CA LEU A 209 3.96 0.70 0.16
C LEU A 209 4.42 0.41 1.59
N LEU A 210 5.60 0.93 1.92
CA LEU A 210 6.22 0.73 3.21
C LEU A 210 6.14 2.01 4.04
N GLN A 211 6.29 1.81 5.33
CA GLN A 211 6.49 2.84 6.33
C GLN A 211 7.77 2.47 7.08
N ARG A 212 8.84 3.20 6.78
CA ARG A 212 10.17 3.03 7.38
C ARG A 212 10.32 3.84 8.65
N ASP A 213 9.63 4.97 8.77
CA ASP A 213 9.57 5.73 10.01
C ASP A 213 8.59 5.12 11.02
N ARG A 214 9.15 4.73 12.18
CA ARG A 214 8.45 3.98 13.24
C ARG A 214 8.63 4.57 14.64
N ARG A 215 9.40 5.66 14.75
CA ARG A 215 9.63 6.33 16.03
C ARG A 215 8.42 7.19 16.32
N PHE A 216 7.89 7.12 17.54
CA PHE A 216 6.82 8.04 17.97
C PHE A 216 7.18 9.50 17.67
N ALA A 217 8.43 9.90 17.92
CA ALA A 217 8.92 11.26 17.70
C ALA A 217 8.96 11.74 16.24
N ALA A 218 8.74 10.86 15.26
CA ALA A 218 8.53 11.27 13.87
C ALA A 218 7.10 11.82 13.65
N TYR A 219 6.15 11.45 14.51
CA TYR A 219 4.74 11.77 14.34
C TYR A 219 4.16 12.60 15.50
N GLU A 220 4.58 12.33 16.74
CA GLU A 220 4.10 12.99 17.97
C GLU A 220 2.57 12.92 18.17
N ASP A 221 1.89 11.99 17.50
CA ASP A 221 0.43 11.82 17.50
C ASP A 221 0.03 10.52 18.21
N GLY A 222 -0.52 10.67 19.43
CA GLY A 222 -0.99 9.55 20.26
C GLY A 222 -2.47 9.17 20.06
N GLU A 223 -3.18 9.82 19.13
CA GLU A 223 -4.54 9.43 18.75
C GLU A 223 -4.51 8.59 17.47
N ALA A 224 -3.80 9.08 16.46
CA ALA A 224 -3.71 8.44 15.15
C ALA A 224 -2.70 7.29 15.09
N ASP A 225 -1.71 7.27 16.01
CA ASP A 225 -0.69 6.22 16.16
C ASP A 225 -0.01 5.83 14.83
N TYR A 226 0.33 6.81 13.98
CA TYR A 226 0.88 6.56 12.64
C TYR A 226 2.08 5.61 12.65
N HIS A 227 2.99 5.77 13.61
CA HIS A 227 4.15 4.91 13.82
C HIS A 227 3.84 3.40 13.93
N LEU A 228 2.61 3.01 14.27
CA LEU A 228 2.15 1.62 14.41
C LEU A 228 1.37 1.09 13.18
N ARG A 229 1.22 1.89 12.11
CA ARG A 229 0.44 1.50 10.92
C ARG A 229 1.24 0.56 10.00
N PRO A 230 0.68 -0.55 9.50
CA PRO A 230 1.46 -1.55 8.77
C PRO A 230 2.02 -1.01 7.46
N SER A 231 3.17 -1.54 7.09
CA SER A 231 3.56 -1.66 5.69
C SER A 231 2.80 -2.79 5.02
N LEU A 232 2.54 -2.67 3.72
CA LEU A 232 1.96 -3.74 2.91
C LEU A 232 2.91 -4.11 1.77
N TRP A 233 3.44 -5.33 1.82
CA TRP A 233 4.30 -5.89 0.77
C TRP A 233 3.56 -6.98 -0.02
N ILE A 234 3.57 -6.87 -1.34
CA ILE A 234 3.04 -7.86 -2.29
C ILE A 234 4.19 -8.69 -2.84
N GLU A 235 4.11 -10.00 -2.65
CA GLU A 235 5.01 -10.99 -3.22
C GLU A 235 4.24 -11.88 -4.21
N PRO A 236 4.44 -11.71 -5.53
CA PRO A 236 3.85 -12.61 -6.53
C PRO A 236 4.25 -14.07 -6.29
N THR A 237 3.28 -14.98 -6.25
CA THR A 237 3.50 -16.43 -6.11
C THR A 237 3.08 -17.21 -7.36
N SER A 238 2.78 -16.50 -8.44
CA SER A 238 2.56 -17.01 -9.79
C SER A 238 3.30 -16.12 -10.79
N ASP A 239 3.47 -16.59 -12.02
CA ASP A 239 4.02 -15.75 -13.08
C ASP A 239 3.00 -14.67 -13.50
N TRP A 240 3.39 -13.41 -13.41
CA TRP A 240 2.57 -12.25 -13.79
C TRP A 240 2.93 -11.72 -15.18
N GLY A 241 3.98 -12.27 -15.81
CA GLY A 241 4.54 -11.80 -17.06
C GLY A 241 5.11 -10.38 -16.97
N ALA A 242 5.39 -9.81 -18.15
CA ALA A 242 5.87 -8.45 -18.27
C ALA A 242 4.75 -7.43 -17.99
N GLY A 243 5.13 -6.29 -17.42
CA GLY A 243 4.22 -5.22 -17.05
C GLY A 243 4.96 -4.12 -16.32
N HIS A 244 4.26 -3.43 -15.42
CA HIS A 244 4.87 -2.38 -14.61
C HIS A 244 4.20 -2.23 -13.25
N VAL A 245 4.98 -1.77 -12.27
CA VAL A 245 4.40 -1.19 -11.06
C VAL A 245 4.04 0.25 -11.37
N LEU A 246 2.79 0.64 -11.10
CA LEU A 246 2.32 2.02 -11.16
C LEU A 246 2.18 2.57 -9.74
N LEU A 247 2.76 3.75 -9.51
CA LEU A 247 2.47 4.61 -8.37
C LEU A 247 1.66 5.81 -8.86
N MET A 248 0.56 6.10 -8.19
CA MET A 248 -0.26 7.30 -8.40
C MET A 248 -0.28 8.13 -7.12
N GLU A 249 0.02 9.41 -7.25
CA GLU A 249 0.08 10.39 -6.16
C GLU A 249 -0.98 11.48 -6.47
N ILE A 250 -2.05 11.50 -5.69
CA ILE A 250 -3.17 12.44 -5.81
C ILE A 250 -2.89 13.63 -4.86
N PRO A 251 -3.04 14.89 -5.31
CA PRO A 251 -2.92 16.03 -4.40
C PRO A 251 -3.99 15.97 -3.31
N THR A 252 -3.57 16.06 -2.06
CA THR A 252 -4.47 16.17 -0.90
C THR A 252 -4.12 17.37 -0.02
N GLY A 253 -5.14 17.91 0.64
CA GLY A 253 -4.99 18.97 1.64
C GLY A 253 -5.19 18.50 3.09
N ASN A 254 -5.50 17.22 3.30
CA ASN A 254 -5.72 16.65 4.63
C ASN A 254 -5.37 15.14 4.67
N GLU A 255 -5.34 14.61 5.89
CA GLU A 255 -5.02 13.21 6.22
C GLU A 255 -6.21 12.24 6.11
N LEU A 256 -7.44 12.74 5.89
CA LEU A 256 -8.66 11.92 5.93
C LEU A 256 -8.92 11.17 4.62
N SER A 257 -8.25 11.60 3.54
CA SER A 257 -8.38 11.03 2.20
C SER A 257 -7.11 10.31 1.79
N ASP A 258 -7.22 9.01 1.53
CA ASP A 258 -6.17 8.24 0.87
C ASP A 258 -5.83 8.89 -0.48
N ASN A 259 -4.55 9.21 -0.67
CA ASN A 259 -4.07 9.93 -1.84
C ASN A 259 -2.92 9.21 -2.56
N ILE A 260 -2.58 8.00 -2.11
CA ILE A 260 -1.52 7.17 -2.68
C ILE A 260 -2.12 5.86 -3.16
N VAL A 261 -1.84 5.49 -4.41
CA VAL A 261 -2.22 4.19 -4.97
C VAL A 261 -1.01 3.54 -5.60
N ALA A 262 -0.76 2.27 -5.27
CA ALA A 262 0.26 1.45 -5.92
C ALA A 262 -0.36 0.14 -6.42
N MET A 263 -0.02 -0.29 -7.63
CA MET A 263 -0.56 -1.52 -8.22
C MET A 263 0.35 -2.08 -9.31
N TRP A 264 0.14 -3.34 -9.66
CA TRP A 264 0.71 -3.95 -10.85
C TRP A 264 -0.22 -3.83 -12.04
N GLU A 265 0.29 -3.35 -13.16
CA GLU A 265 -0.41 -3.35 -14.46
C GLU A 265 0.30 -4.31 -15.42
N PRO A 266 -0.35 -5.42 -15.83
CA PRO A 266 0.19 -6.29 -16.86
C PRO A 266 0.39 -5.53 -18.17
N GLY A 267 1.43 -5.86 -18.94
CA GLY A 267 1.71 -5.23 -20.23
C GLY A 267 0.65 -5.48 -21.30
N LYS A 268 -0.29 -6.39 -21.04
CA LYS A 268 -1.48 -6.65 -21.87
C LYS A 268 -2.71 -6.75 -20.99
N SER A 269 -3.65 -5.82 -21.16
CA SER A 269 -4.94 -5.88 -20.50
C SER A 269 -5.78 -7.06 -21.02
N PRO A 270 -6.54 -7.75 -20.15
CA PRO A 270 -7.46 -8.81 -20.56
C PRO A 270 -8.57 -8.29 -21.48
N LYS A 271 -8.91 -9.04 -22.52
CA LYS A 271 -10.04 -8.72 -23.42
C LYS A 271 -11.36 -9.27 -22.89
N PRO A 272 -12.51 -8.71 -23.30
CA PRO A 272 -13.82 -9.26 -22.93
C PRO A 272 -13.93 -10.76 -23.22
N GLY A 273 -14.39 -11.52 -22.22
CA GLY A 273 -14.50 -12.98 -22.24
C GLY A 273 -13.24 -13.72 -21.78
N GLU A 274 -12.10 -13.04 -21.64
CA GLU A 274 -10.87 -13.67 -21.15
C GLU A 274 -10.89 -13.88 -19.63
N ARG A 275 -10.24 -14.98 -19.22
CA ARG A 275 -9.98 -15.34 -17.83
C ARG A 275 -8.51 -15.10 -17.53
N VAL A 276 -8.22 -14.34 -16.48
CA VAL A 276 -6.87 -14.17 -15.94
C VAL A 276 -6.81 -14.58 -14.48
N GLU A 277 -5.64 -15.01 -14.02
CA GLU A 277 -5.43 -15.50 -12.67
C GLU A 277 -4.13 -14.94 -12.10
N PHE A 278 -4.21 -14.45 -10.88
CA PHE A 278 -3.06 -13.92 -10.14
C PHE A 278 -3.04 -14.55 -8.75
N SER A 279 -1.90 -15.11 -8.36
CA SER A 279 -1.64 -15.55 -6.99
C SER A 279 -0.50 -14.75 -6.39
N TYR A 280 -0.67 -14.31 -5.16
CA TYR A 280 0.33 -13.54 -4.42
C TYR A 280 0.16 -13.71 -2.92
N ARG A 281 1.20 -13.32 -2.19
CA ARG A 281 1.21 -13.21 -0.74
C ARG A 281 1.30 -11.74 -0.37
N GLN A 282 0.45 -11.33 0.57
CA GLN A 282 0.55 -10.05 1.24
C GLN A 282 1.25 -10.24 2.58
N HIS A 283 2.14 -9.31 2.92
CA HIS A 283 2.76 -9.23 4.24
C HIS A 283 2.36 -7.89 4.87
N TRP A 284 1.60 -7.96 5.95
CA TRP A 284 1.18 -6.82 6.76
C TRP A 284 2.13 -6.71 7.95
N THR A 285 3.13 -5.84 7.83
CA THR A 285 4.39 -5.93 8.60
C THR A 285 4.89 -4.58 9.09
N GLU A 286 5.72 -4.61 10.12
CA GLU A 286 6.56 -3.48 10.55
C GLU A 286 8.02 -3.59 10.06
N GLU A 287 8.34 -4.60 9.25
CA GLU A 287 9.67 -4.78 8.68
C GLU A 287 10.05 -3.60 7.78
N ALA A 288 11.14 -2.92 8.15
CA ALA A 288 11.61 -1.70 7.49
C ALA A 288 11.97 -1.91 6.01
N ASP A 289 12.25 -3.14 5.58
CA ASP A 289 12.51 -3.41 4.17
C ASP A 289 12.14 -4.84 3.75
N ALA A 290 10.86 -5.04 3.46
CA ALA A 290 10.38 -6.29 2.88
C ALA A 290 10.94 -6.58 1.46
N SER A 291 11.64 -5.62 0.84
CA SER A 291 12.27 -5.83 -0.47
C SER A 291 13.58 -6.62 -0.38
N ASP A 292 14.17 -6.79 0.81
CA ASP A 292 15.47 -7.46 0.99
C ASP A 292 16.58 -6.76 0.19
N ALA A 293 16.78 -5.46 0.43
CA ALA A 293 17.88 -4.68 -0.13
C ALA A 293 19.11 -4.72 0.77
N GLY A 294 20.30 -4.63 0.16
CA GLY A 294 21.58 -4.56 0.88
C GLY A 294 21.86 -3.25 1.61
N GLY A 295 20.88 -2.33 1.62
CA GLY A 295 20.91 -1.04 2.29
C GLY A 295 19.52 -0.41 2.26
N ILE A 296 19.11 0.20 3.37
CA ILE A 296 17.76 0.75 3.55
C ILE A 296 17.85 2.26 3.63
N VAL A 297 17.11 2.97 2.77
CA VAL A 297 16.93 4.43 2.93
C VAL A 297 16.04 4.67 4.15
N THR A 298 16.60 5.25 5.20
CA THR A 298 15.88 5.53 6.46
C THR A 298 15.23 6.90 6.47
N ALA A 299 15.71 7.81 5.62
CA ALA A 299 15.18 9.16 5.53
C ALA A 299 15.54 9.79 4.19
N THR A 300 14.67 10.69 3.73
CA THR A 300 14.95 11.58 2.59
C THR A 300 14.60 12.99 3.03
N ARG A 301 15.61 13.86 3.11
CA ARG A 301 15.44 15.26 3.51
C ARG A 301 15.75 16.17 2.34
N THR A 302 14.98 17.25 2.20
CA THR A 302 15.24 18.21 1.12
C THR A 302 14.96 19.64 1.55
N GLY A 303 15.75 20.58 1.03
CA GLY A 303 15.61 21.99 1.33
C GLY A 303 16.33 22.88 0.33
N VAL A 304 15.97 24.15 0.33
CA VAL A 304 16.73 25.22 -0.33
C VAL A 304 17.46 26.02 0.75
N HIS A 305 18.63 26.54 0.42
CA HIS A 305 19.40 27.40 1.33
C HIS A 305 19.17 28.87 0.98
N ASP A 306 19.07 29.75 1.99
CA ASP A 306 18.84 31.19 1.78
C ASP A 306 19.93 31.84 0.90
N TRP A 307 21.17 31.36 0.99
CA TRP A 307 22.30 31.85 0.19
C TRP A 307 22.40 31.25 -1.21
N GLN A 308 21.60 30.22 -1.53
CA GLN A 308 21.54 29.54 -2.83
C GLN A 308 20.10 29.11 -3.15
N PRO A 309 19.17 30.06 -3.36
CA PRO A 309 17.75 29.76 -3.52
C PRO A 309 17.42 28.95 -4.80
N GLU A 310 18.32 28.95 -5.78
CA GLU A 310 18.19 28.18 -7.03
C GLU A 310 18.67 26.72 -6.90
N MET A 311 19.37 26.37 -5.82
CA MET A 311 19.83 25.00 -5.56
C MET A 311 18.99 24.35 -4.46
N ARG A 312 18.60 23.11 -4.72
CA ARG A 312 17.95 22.24 -3.74
C ARG A 312 18.92 21.17 -3.29
N THR A 313 19.14 21.09 -2.00
CA THR A 313 19.89 20.01 -1.36
C THR A 313 18.96 18.84 -1.12
N MET A 314 19.45 17.62 -1.37
CA MET A 314 18.79 16.37 -1.00
C MET A 314 19.78 15.57 -0.15
N ILE A 315 19.33 15.10 1.00
CA ILE A 315 20.08 14.22 1.89
C ILE A 315 19.32 12.90 1.92
N VAL A 316 19.98 11.81 1.55
CA VAL A 316 19.42 10.46 1.58
C VAL A 316 20.25 9.66 2.57
N GLU A 317 19.62 9.25 3.66
CA GLU A 317 20.30 8.51 4.72
C GLU A 317 20.07 7.03 4.53
N PHE A 318 21.12 6.25 4.65
CA PHE A 318 21.09 4.81 4.50
C PHE A 318 21.52 4.12 5.79
N SER A 319 20.86 3.00 6.09
CA SER A 319 21.26 2.06 7.14
C SER A 319 21.44 0.65 6.57
N LYS A 320 22.00 -0.25 7.37
CA LYS A 320 22.24 -1.66 7.02
C LYS A 320 23.07 -1.89 5.74
N ILE A 321 23.84 -0.88 5.32
CA ILE A 321 24.86 -1.05 4.27
C ILE A 321 26.00 -1.88 4.83
N ALA A 322 26.38 -2.95 4.13
CA ALA A 322 27.55 -3.73 4.50
C ALA A 322 28.83 -2.86 4.47
N PRO A 323 29.71 -2.95 5.48
CA PRO A 323 30.95 -2.19 5.47
C PRO A 323 31.81 -2.61 4.26
N ALA A 324 32.47 -1.64 3.64
CA ALA A 324 33.46 -1.92 2.60
C ALA A 324 34.53 -2.86 3.15
N LYS A 325 34.86 -3.91 2.41
CA LYS A 325 35.94 -4.82 2.80
C LYS A 325 37.30 -4.13 2.62
N GLU A 326 38.31 -4.62 3.34
CA GLU A 326 39.67 -4.10 3.20
C GLU A 326 40.14 -4.20 1.74
N GLY A 327 40.54 -3.06 1.16
CA GLY A 327 40.93 -2.96 -0.24
C GLY A 327 39.81 -2.65 -1.23
N GLU A 328 38.54 -2.62 -0.80
CA GLU A 328 37.44 -2.12 -1.63
C GLU A 328 37.42 -0.58 -1.67
N PRO A 329 37.01 0.03 -2.80
CA PRO A 329 36.86 1.48 -2.88
C PRO A 329 35.80 1.96 -1.89
N ALA A 330 35.98 3.19 -1.40
CA ALA A 330 34.96 3.85 -0.57
C ALA A 330 33.62 3.93 -1.32
N LEU A 331 32.52 3.86 -0.56
CA LEU A 331 31.17 3.98 -1.11
C LEU A 331 31.03 5.30 -1.86
N ALA A 332 30.59 5.24 -3.11
CA ALA A 332 30.31 6.41 -3.93
C ALA A 332 28.84 6.41 -4.34
N ALA A 333 28.22 7.59 -4.31
CA ALA A 333 26.85 7.77 -4.79
C ALA A 333 26.88 8.06 -6.29
N GLU A 334 26.16 7.24 -7.06
CA GLU A 334 25.85 7.54 -8.45
C GLU A 334 24.53 8.31 -8.51
N VAL A 335 24.59 9.58 -8.92
CA VAL A 335 23.40 10.44 -9.02
C VAL A 335 23.17 10.80 -10.47
N ARG A 336 21.95 10.56 -10.96
CA ARG A 336 21.55 10.85 -12.33
C ARG A 336 20.19 11.54 -12.33
N ALA A 337 20.05 12.55 -13.18
CA ALA A 337 18.74 13.09 -13.53
C ALA A 337 18.15 12.24 -14.64
N VAL A 338 16.86 11.89 -14.52
CA VAL A 338 16.13 11.06 -15.50
C VAL A 338 14.81 11.74 -15.86
N GLY A 339 14.31 11.48 -17.08
CA GLY A 339 13.06 12.05 -17.60
C GLY A 339 13.26 13.18 -18.62
N GLU A 340 12.15 13.74 -19.12
CA GLU A 340 12.11 14.70 -20.24
C GLU A 340 12.82 16.04 -19.98
N SER A 341 13.12 16.36 -18.72
CA SER A 341 13.80 17.60 -18.32
C SER A 341 15.12 17.33 -17.58
N ALA A 342 15.66 16.12 -17.70
CA ALA A 342 16.91 15.74 -17.04
C ALA A 342 18.08 16.65 -17.43
N GLU A 343 18.11 17.12 -18.68
CA GLU A 343 19.11 18.04 -19.21
C GLU A 343 19.10 19.43 -18.55
N ARG A 344 17.99 19.78 -17.88
CA ARG A 344 17.84 21.04 -17.14
C ARG A 344 18.32 20.93 -15.69
N VAL A 345 18.58 19.71 -15.22
CA VAL A 345 19.01 19.45 -13.84
C VAL A 345 20.54 19.43 -13.80
N LYS A 346 21.11 20.39 -13.06
CA LYS A 346 22.53 20.40 -12.74
C LYS A 346 22.74 19.68 -11.40
N ILE A 347 23.52 18.59 -11.43
CA ILE A 347 23.91 17.85 -10.22
C ILE A 347 25.30 18.33 -9.80
N GLU A 348 25.41 18.85 -8.58
CA GLU A 348 26.67 19.33 -8.01
C GLU A 348 26.83 18.85 -6.57
N ASN A 349 28.06 18.84 -6.06
CA ASN A 349 28.38 18.59 -4.65
C ASN A 349 27.87 17.23 -4.11
N VAL A 350 27.90 16.18 -4.94
CA VAL A 350 27.59 14.80 -4.50
C VAL A 350 28.68 14.34 -3.54
N THR A 351 28.29 14.08 -2.29
CA THR A 351 29.19 13.56 -1.25
C THR A 351 28.54 12.41 -0.51
N VAL A 352 29.36 11.47 -0.05
CA VAL A 352 28.95 10.38 0.83
C VAL A 352 29.68 10.58 2.15
N GLN A 353 28.95 10.59 3.26
CA GLN A 353 29.48 10.83 4.60
C GLN A 353 28.96 9.74 5.55
N PRO A 354 29.81 9.21 6.45
CA PRO A 354 29.35 8.37 7.55
C PRO A 354 28.53 9.21 8.54
N LEU A 355 27.48 8.62 9.11
CA LEU A 355 26.62 9.22 10.14
C LEU A 355 27.20 9.00 11.55
#